data_AF-A0AAV4ZHS1-F1
#
_entry.id   AF-A0AAV4ZHS1-F1
#
_cell.length_a   1.000
_cell.length_b   1.000
_cell.length_c   1.000
_cell.angle_alpha   90.00
_cell.angle_beta   90.00
_cell.angle_gamma   90.00
#
_symmetry.space_group_name_H-M   'P 1'
#
loop_
_entity.id
_entity.type
_entity.pdbx_description
1 polymer ?
#
loop_
_entity_poly.entity_id
_entity_poly.type
_entity_poly.pdbx_seq_one_letter_code
_entity_poly.pdbx_strand_id
1 'polypeptide(L)'
;MEPKDYATVRIFASPETADIFFGRGDAATKAAVKALGARFMPDKRCWRVTFRFARKSAEDVAAAVEAALYEAAPETWRERVGTVRRDLCLSRRYTLRAAIGGLRISVPSDHPFAYFLRRHDGVEQEQNAFVVHARHAQSAEMARHIKRLLADDVGLVLRVFEPLVGRRLTGAFVGGRDELVRLGVVPGSVVHADTSFMSIVDEAALAPDVAVWPLEVLDCAPAGDAHVVKVAYLEAEAAVRALKRRQMRDEEQRQPLLTKANAVDRWSRR
;
A
#
# COMPACT_ATOMS: atom_id res chain seq x y z
N MET A 1 18.45 3.57 -1.89
CA MET A 1 17.22 4.23 -2.38
C MET A 1 16.08 3.24 -2.24
N GLU A 2 14.93 3.65 -1.70
CA GLU A 2 13.73 2.80 -1.70
C GLU A 2 13.27 2.51 -3.14
N PRO A 3 12.61 1.37 -3.40
CA PRO A 3 12.07 1.08 -4.71
C PRO A 3 11.11 2.16 -5.18
N LYS A 4 11.32 2.70 -6.40
CA LYS A 4 10.36 3.63 -7.02
C LYS A 4 9.29 2.81 -7.76
N ASP A 5 8.03 3.11 -7.52
CA ASP A 5 6.90 2.36 -8.06
C ASP A 5 5.87 3.29 -8.69
N TYR A 6 5.86 3.32 -10.02
CA TYR A 6 4.96 4.11 -10.85
C TYR A 6 3.75 3.28 -11.32
N ALA A 7 3.33 2.31 -10.49
CA ALA A 7 2.28 1.31 -10.74
C ALA A 7 2.64 0.32 -11.86
N THR A 8 2.85 0.83 -13.07
CA THR A 8 3.17 0.04 -14.28
C THR A 8 4.68 -0.15 -14.49
N VAL A 9 5.50 0.66 -13.82
CA VAL A 9 6.97 0.58 -13.84
C VAL A 9 7.51 0.55 -12.42
N ARG A 10 8.43 -0.37 -12.13
CA ARG A 10 9.10 -0.49 -10.83
C ARG A 10 10.61 -0.41 -11.00
N ILE A 11 11.28 0.37 -10.16
CA ILE A 11 12.73 0.56 -10.18
C ILE A 11 13.29 0.13 -8.83
N PHE A 12 14.22 -0.83 -8.86
CA PHE A 12 14.96 -1.30 -7.70
C PHE A 12 16.42 -0.91 -7.88
N ALA A 13 16.91 0.02 -7.07
CA ALA A 13 18.32 0.41 -7.11
C ALA A 13 19.12 -0.33 -6.03
N SER A 14 20.28 -0.80 -6.46
CA SER A 14 21.41 -1.24 -5.65
C SER A 14 22.51 -0.17 -5.73
N PRO A 15 23.60 -0.26 -4.96
CA PRO A 15 24.69 0.72 -5.03
C PRO A 15 25.30 0.90 -6.44
N GLU A 16 25.26 -0.13 -7.29
CA GLU A 16 25.94 -0.13 -8.59
C GLU A 16 24.99 -0.13 -9.80
N THR A 17 23.73 -0.51 -9.59
CA THR A 17 22.78 -0.76 -10.68
C THR A 17 21.35 -0.39 -10.30
N ALA A 18 20.54 -0.06 -11.31
CA ALA A 18 19.09 0.03 -11.22
C ALA A 18 18.44 -1.04 -12.10
N ASP A 19 17.65 -1.91 -11.50
CA ASP A 19 16.80 -2.91 -12.16
C ASP A 19 15.39 -2.31 -12.36
N ILE A 20 14.95 -2.21 -13.62
CA ILE A 20 13.71 -1.56 -14.06
C ILE A 20 12.76 -2.61 -14.65
N PHE A 21 11.57 -2.75 -14.08
CA PHE A 21 10.55 -3.73 -14.45
C PHE A 21 9.33 -3.03 -15.01
N PHE A 22 8.88 -3.43 -16.21
CA PHE A 22 7.68 -2.93 -16.85
C PHE A 22 7.18 -3.90 -17.93
N GLY A 23 5.91 -3.74 -18.32
CA GLY A 23 5.23 -4.54 -19.32
C GLY A 23 5.84 -4.45 -20.74
N ARG A 24 5.57 -5.45 -21.58
CA ARG A 24 6.14 -5.52 -22.94
C ARG A 24 5.60 -4.43 -23.86
N GLY A 25 4.38 -3.95 -23.62
CA GLY A 25 3.67 -2.94 -24.39
C GLY A 25 4.10 -1.50 -24.13
N ASP A 26 4.97 -1.24 -23.14
CA ASP A 26 5.41 0.11 -22.80
C ASP A 26 6.58 0.59 -23.69
N ALA A 27 6.25 0.99 -24.91
CA ALA A 27 7.23 1.49 -25.87
C ALA A 27 7.94 2.77 -25.39
N ALA A 28 7.25 3.64 -24.66
CA ALA A 28 7.80 4.90 -24.16
C ALA A 28 8.86 4.64 -23.08
N THR A 29 8.52 3.83 -22.07
CA THR A 29 9.48 3.42 -21.04
C THR A 29 10.64 2.65 -21.66
N LYS A 30 10.40 1.76 -22.62
CA LYS A 30 11.45 1.03 -23.33
C LYS A 30 12.43 1.96 -24.06
N ALA A 31 11.93 3.01 -24.72
CA ALA A 31 12.78 4.00 -25.39
C ALA A 31 13.63 4.77 -24.37
N ALA A 32 13.02 5.19 -23.26
CA ALA A 32 13.70 5.91 -22.19
C ALA A 32 14.83 5.08 -21.55
N VAL A 33 14.56 3.82 -21.17
CA VAL A 33 15.61 2.98 -20.56
C VAL A 33 16.73 2.64 -21.53
N LYS A 34 16.43 2.48 -22.83
CA LYS A 34 17.46 2.31 -23.85
C LYS A 34 18.35 3.55 -23.98
N ALA A 35 17.77 4.75 -23.93
CA ALA A 35 18.54 6.00 -23.95
C ALA A 35 19.47 6.13 -22.73
N LEU A 36 19.13 5.50 -21.60
CA LEU A 36 19.98 5.39 -20.41
C LEU A 36 21.07 4.31 -20.52
N GLY A 37 21.20 3.63 -21.67
CA GLY A 37 22.17 2.56 -21.86
C GLY A 37 21.80 1.25 -21.15
N ALA A 38 20.52 1.05 -20.83
CA ALA A 38 20.07 -0.16 -20.14
C ALA A 38 20.23 -1.41 -21.02
N ARG A 39 20.57 -2.54 -20.39
CA ARG A 39 20.61 -3.87 -21.02
C ARG A 39 19.46 -4.71 -20.50
N PHE A 40 18.81 -5.47 -21.38
CA PHE A 40 17.78 -6.42 -20.96
C PHE A 40 18.41 -7.65 -20.31
N MET A 41 17.95 -7.99 -19.10
CA MET A 41 18.37 -9.15 -18.32
C MET A 41 17.30 -10.24 -18.45
N PRO A 42 17.52 -11.31 -19.23
CA PRO A 42 16.51 -12.33 -19.52
C PRO A 42 16.03 -13.05 -18.26
N ASP A 43 16.96 -13.42 -17.38
CA ASP A 43 16.69 -14.24 -16.19
C ASP A 43 15.74 -13.55 -15.22
N LYS A 44 15.92 -12.24 -15.03
CA LYS A 44 15.07 -11.41 -14.17
C LYS A 44 13.89 -10.78 -14.91
N ARG A 45 13.87 -10.88 -16.25
CA ARG A 45 12.93 -10.18 -17.14
C ARG A 45 12.84 -8.68 -16.86
N CYS A 46 13.99 -8.02 -16.65
CA CYS A 46 14.07 -6.58 -16.36
C CYS A 46 15.10 -5.87 -17.24
N TRP A 47 15.05 -4.54 -17.27
CA TRP A 47 16.08 -3.70 -17.87
C TRP A 47 17.03 -3.20 -16.78
N ARG A 48 18.33 -3.39 -16.97
CA ARG A 48 19.35 -2.98 -16.01
C ARG A 48 20.17 -1.82 -16.53
N VAL A 49 20.25 -0.75 -15.75
CA VAL A 49 21.23 0.33 -15.92
C VAL A 49 22.38 0.10 -14.94
N THR A 50 23.60 0.05 -15.44
CA THR A 50 24.81 0.01 -14.60
C THR A 50 25.39 1.42 -14.51
N PHE A 51 25.41 1.99 -13.30
CA PHE A 51 25.70 3.41 -13.08
C PHE A 51 27.09 3.82 -13.58
N ARG A 52 28.09 2.95 -13.39
CA ARG A 52 29.46 3.17 -13.87
C ARG A 52 29.53 3.43 -15.38
N PHE A 53 28.76 2.68 -16.17
CA PHE A 53 28.80 2.79 -17.64
C PHE A 53 27.88 3.89 -18.16
N ALA A 54 26.71 4.06 -17.54
CA ALA A 54 25.76 5.11 -17.91
C ALA A 54 26.19 6.51 -17.44
N ARG A 55 27.09 6.60 -16.43
CA ARG A 55 27.43 7.85 -15.72
C ARG A 55 26.18 8.55 -15.18
N LYS A 56 25.29 7.78 -14.57
CA LYS A 56 24.00 8.22 -14.01
C LYS A 56 23.85 7.71 -12.59
N SER A 57 23.23 8.51 -11.72
CA SER A 57 22.80 8.07 -10.39
C SER A 57 21.50 7.27 -10.45
N ALA A 58 21.09 6.69 -9.32
CA ALA A 58 19.78 6.04 -9.21
C ALA A 58 18.63 7.06 -9.39
N GLU A 59 18.83 8.28 -8.88
CA GLU A 59 17.91 9.40 -8.98
C GLU A 59 17.75 9.88 -10.43
N ASP A 60 18.85 9.95 -11.19
CA ASP A 60 18.79 10.32 -12.61
C ASP A 60 17.99 9.30 -13.44
N VAL A 61 18.16 8.01 -13.14
CA VAL A 61 17.43 6.93 -13.80
C VAL A 61 15.94 7.02 -13.47
N ALA A 62 15.59 7.24 -12.19
CA ALA A 62 14.22 7.40 -11.75
C ALA A 62 13.55 8.62 -12.41
N ALA A 63 14.24 9.77 -12.41
CA ALA A 63 13.74 11.00 -13.02
C ALA A 63 13.50 10.86 -14.53
N ALA A 64 14.40 10.18 -15.26
CA ALA A 64 14.24 9.96 -16.69
C ALA A 64 13.05 9.03 -17.01
N VAL A 65 12.84 7.98 -16.22
CA VAL A 65 11.68 7.09 -16.36
C VAL A 65 10.38 7.83 -16.02
N GLU A 66 10.37 8.59 -14.93
CA GLU A 66 9.22 9.38 -14.51
C GLU A 66 8.81 10.42 -15.57
N ALA A 67 9.79 11.15 -16.13
CA ALA A 67 9.56 12.09 -17.22
C ALA A 67 8.96 11.39 -18.45
N ALA A 68 9.49 10.24 -18.85
CA ALA A 68 8.95 9.48 -19.98
C ALA A 68 7.51 9.02 -19.76
N LEU A 69 7.17 8.59 -18.53
CA LEU A 69 5.81 8.21 -18.16
C LEU A 69 4.87 9.42 -18.14
N TYR A 70 5.34 10.55 -17.64
CA TYR A 70 4.57 11.79 -17.59
C TYR A 70 4.22 12.30 -18.98
N GLU A 71 5.19 12.31 -19.90
CA GLU A 71 4.98 12.69 -21.30
C GLU A 71 4.06 11.72 -22.06
N ALA A 72 4.12 10.42 -21.75
CA ALA A 72 3.26 9.42 -22.35
C ALA A 72 1.82 9.39 -21.76
N ALA A 73 1.60 10.00 -20.59
CA ALA A 73 0.31 10.00 -19.92
C ALA A 73 -0.64 11.07 -20.52
N PRO A 74 -1.92 10.74 -20.77
CA PRO A 74 -2.89 11.74 -21.18
C PRO A 74 -3.00 12.85 -20.13
N GLU A 75 -3.23 14.10 -20.55
CA GLU A 75 -3.35 15.27 -19.66
C GLU A 75 -4.35 15.05 -18.52
N THR A 76 -5.53 14.54 -18.84
CA THR A 76 -6.58 14.16 -17.89
C THR A 76 -6.13 13.09 -16.86
N TRP A 77 -5.11 12.27 -17.17
CA TRP A 77 -4.53 11.32 -16.20
C TRP A 77 -3.63 12.05 -15.21
N ARG A 78 -2.78 12.94 -15.75
CA ARG A 78 -1.82 13.73 -14.98
C ARG A 78 -2.53 14.56 -13.91
N GLU A 79 -3.65 15.18 -14.27
CA GLU A 79 -4.50 15.93 -13.34
C GLU A 79 -5.12 15.04 -12.24
N ARG A 80 -5.54 13.82 -12.59
CA ARG A 80 -6.23 12.91 -11.66
C ARG A 80 -5.32 12.27 -10.63
N VAL A 81 -4.12 11.87 -11.04
CA VAL A 81 -3.19 11.14 -10.18
C VAL A 81 -2.20 12.09 -9.49
N GLY A 82 -1.91 13.25 -10.10
CA GLY A 82 -0.84 14.13 -9.64
C GLY A 82 0.51 13.42 -9.64
N THR A 83 1.41 13.83 -8.73
CA THR A 83 2.73 13.20 -8.53
C THR A 83 2.73 12.09 -7.47
N VAL A 84 1.65 11.96 -6.68
CA VAL A 84 1.65 11.11 -5.48
C VAL A 84 1.06 9.73 -5.78
N ARG A 85 1.84 8.69 -5.46
CA ARG A 85 1.40 7.29 -5.48
C ARG A 85 0.24 7.09 -4.49
N ARG A 86 -0.85 6.46 -4.93
CA ARG A 86 -1.99 6.14 -4.06
C ARG A 86 -2.30 4.64 -4.10
N ASP A 87 -2.18 4.00 -2.93
CA ASP A 87 -2.81 2.71 -2.68
C ASP A 87 -4.26 3.00 -2.25
N LEU A 88 -5.24 2.45 -2.96
CA LEU A 88 -6.66 2.82 -2.76
C LEU A 88 -7.49 1.77 -2.01
N CYS A 89 -7.05 0.51 -2.01
CA CYS A 89 -7.69 -0.56 -1.24
C CYS A 89 -7.18 -0.58 0.20
N LEU A 90 -8.06 -0.96 1.12
CA LEU A 90 -7.85 -1.07 2.56
C LEU A 90 -7.51 -2.50 2.99
N SER A 91 -8.02 -3.51 2.27
CA SER A 91 -7.77 -4.92 2.53
C SER A 91 -6.53 -5.46 1.80
N ARG A 92 -6.06 -6.64 2.20
CA ARG A 92 -5.05 -7.44 1.50
C ARG A 92 -5.61 -8.20 0.31
N ARG A 93 -6.93 -8.43 0.29
CA ARG A 93 -7.61 -9.19 -0.76
C ARG A 93 -7.51 -8.52 -2.12
N TYR A 94 -7.50 -7.19 -2.12
CA TYR A 94 -7.47 -6.37 -3.31
C TYR A 94 -6.29 -5.41 -3.27
N THR A 95 -5.66 -5.16 -4.40
CA THR A 95 -4.72 -4.06 -4.57
C THR A 95 -5.18 -3.17 -5.70
N LEU A 96 -5.24 -1.87 -5.46
CA LEU A 96 -5.41 -0.87 -6.50
C LEU A 96 -4.39 0.24 -6.25
N ARG A 97 -3.31 0.22 -7.04
CA ARG A 97 -2.27 1.24 -7.02
C ARG A 97 -2.42 2.13 -8.23
N ALA A 98 -2.53 3.44 -8.01
CA ALA A 98 -2.54 4.46 -9.05
C ALA A 98 -1.27 5.31 -8.97
N ALA A 99 -0.63 5.52 -10.11
CA ALA A 99 0.53 6.38 -10.27
C ALA A 99 0.61 6.88 -11.73
N ILE A 100 1.62 7.71 -12.05
CA ILE A 100 1.72 8.35 -13.37
C ILE A 100 1.72 7.35 -14.54
N GLY A 101 2.31 6.17 -14.37
CA GLY A 101 2.34 5.13 -15.41
C GLY A 101 0.97 4.48 -15.68
N GLY A 102 0.03 4.54 -14.71
CA GLY A 102 -1.30 3.96 -14.83
C GLY A 102 -1.77 3.28 -13.54
N LEU A 103 -2.40 2.12 -13.69
CA LEU A 103 -2.94 1.32 -12.58
C LEU A 103 -2.23 -0.02 -12.48
N ARG A 104 -2.01 -0.47 -11.24
CA ARG A 104 -1.71 -1.87 -10.93
C ARG A 104 -2.79 -2.43 -10.03
N ILE A 105 -3.44 -3.48 -10.50
CA ILE A 105 -4.66 -4.03 -9.92
C ILE A 105 -4.44 -5.50 -9.60
N SER A 106 -4.60 -5.90 -8.34
CA SER A 106 -4.69 -7.31 -7.96
C SER A 106 -6.07 -7.58 -7.41
N VAL A 107 -6.73 -8.58 -7.98
CA VAL A 107 -8.02 -9.07 -7.54
C VAL A 107 -8.01 -10.61 -7.56
N PRO A 108 -8.80 -11.27 -6.70
CA PRO A 108 -9.03 -12.70 -6.78
C PRO A 108 -9.47 -13.13 -8.18
N SER A 109 -9.10 -14.34 -8.60
CA SER A 109 -9.33 -14.85 -9.96
C SER A 109 -10.81 -15.02 -10.31
N ASP A 110 -11.66 -15.17 -9.30
CA ASP A 110 -13.12 -15.30 -9.34
C ASP A 110 -13.85 -13.94 -9.27
N HIS A 111 -13.14 -12.84 -9.00
CA HIS A 111 -13.75 -11.52 -8.95
C HIS A 111 -14.17 -11.06 -10.37
N PRO A 112 -15.37 -10.48 -10.57
CA PRO A 112 -15.84 -10.05 -11.90
C PRO A 112 -14.88 -9.11 -12.63
N PHE A 113 -14.15 -8.28 -11.89
CA PHE A 113 -13.15 -7.38 -12.48
C PHE A 113 -11.97 -8.14 -13.09
N ALA A 114 -11.60 -9.32 -12.57
CA ALA A 114 -10.53 -10.13 -13.15
C ALA A 114 -10.87 -10.58 -14.59
N TYR A 115 -12.14 -10.95 -14.82
CA TYR A 115 -12.61 -11.33 -16.15
C TYR A 115 -12.57 -10.15 -17.13
N PHE A 116 -13.02 -8.98 -16.70
CA PHE A 116 -12.93 -7.75 -17.49
C PHE A 116 -11.47 -7.42 -17.83
N LEU A 117 -10.57 -7.43 -16.84
CA LEU A 117 -9.16 -7.10 -17.04
C LEU A 117 -8.45 -8.04 -18.02
N ARG A 118 -8.77 -9.34 -18.00
CA ARG A 118 -8.21 -10.32 -18.96
C ARG A 118 -8.62 -10.07 -20.42
N ARG A 119 -9.70 -9.33 -20.66
CA ARG A 119 -10.26 -9.08 -21.99
C ARG A 119 -10.09 -7.64 -22.45
N HIS A 120 -9.68 -6.74 -21.54
CA HIS A 120 -9.54 -5.34 -21.84
C HIS A 120 -8.23 -5.09 -22.59
N ASP A 121 -8.32 -4.34 -23.70
CA ASP A 121 -7.15 -3.97 -24.48
C ASP A 121 -6.22 -3.06 -23.66
N GLY A 122 -4.91 -3.20 -23.87
CA GLY A 122 -3.90 -2.45 -23.13
C GLY A 122 -3.73 -2.84 -21.66
N VAL A 123 -4.21 -4.02 -21.26
CA VAL A 123 -3.96 -4.63 -19.95
C VAL A 123 -2.96 -5.77 -20.08
N GLU A 124 -1.91 -5.73 -19.27
CA GLU A 124 -0.93 -6.80 -19.16
C GLU A 124 -1.08 -7.54 -17.84
N GLN A 125 -0.90 -8.86 -17.85
CA GLN A 125 -0.88 -9.66 -16.62
C GLN A 125 0.57 -9.90 -16.17
N GLU A 126 0.89 -9.44 -14.97
CA GLU A 126 2.17 -9.66 -14.29
C GLU A 126 1.95 -10.49 -13.01
N GLN A 127 2.30 -11.78 -13.05
CA GLN A 127 2.12 -12.71 -11.91
C GLN A 127 0.67 -12.66 -11.38
N ASN A 128 0.46 -12.01 -10.24
CA ASN A 128 -0.81 -11.88 -9.52
C ASN A 128 -1.45 -10.49 -9.67
N ALA A 129 -1.00 -9.69 -10.63
CA ALA A 129 -1.50 -8.35 -10.88
C ALA A 129 -1.79 -8.12 -12.36
N PHE A 130 -2.67 -7.16 -12.62
CA PHE A 130 -2.95 -6.57 -13.91
C PHE A 130 -2.36 -5.17 -13.93
N VAL A 131 -1.66 -4.85 -15.01
CA VAL A 131 -1.05 -3.55 -15.27
C VAL A 131 -1.84 -2.88 -16.38
N VAL A 132 -2.39 -1.71 -16.11
CA VAL A 132 -3.17 -0.92 -17.06
C VAL A 132 -2.45 0.39 -17.28
N HIS A 133 -1.95 0.64 -18.49
CA HIS A 133 -1.28 1.91 -18.79
C HIS A 133 -2.24 3.09 -18.69
N ALA A 134 -1.71 4.27 -18.31
CA ALA A 134 -2.46 5.51 -18.12
C ALA A 134 -3.46 5.82 -19.26
N ARG A 135 -3.08 5.58 -20.52
CA ARG A 135 -3.93 5.78 -21.70
C ARG A 135 -5.20 4.91 -21.74
N HIS A 136 -5.16 3.73 -21.12
CA HIS A 136 -6.27 2.77 -21.06
C HIS A 136 -7.04 2.84 -19.73
N ALA A 137 -6.47 3.48 -18.71
CA ALA A 137 -7.06 3.58 -17.38
C ALA A 137 -8.28 4.51 -17.28
N GLN A 138 -8.58 5.29 -18.33
CA GLN A 138 -9.57 6.37 -18.27
C GLN A 138 -10.98 6.02 -18.74
N SER A 139 -11.19 4.82 -19.28
CA SER A 139 -12.51 4.46 -19.81
C SER A 139 -13.59 4.50 -18.72
N ALA A 140 -14.80 4.92 -19.09
CA ALA A 140 -15.93 4.95 -18.16
C ALA A 140 -16.24 3.56 -17.58
N GLU A 141 -16.00 2.52 -18.37
CA GLU A 141 -16.13 1.14 -17.94
C GLU A 141 -15.08 0.75 -16.88
N MET A 142 -13.81 1.10 -17.09
CA MET A 142 -12.75 0.93 -16.09
C MET A 142 -13.11 1.65 -14.78
N ALA A 143 -13.56 2.90 -14.85
CA ALA A 143 -13.97 3.67 -13.68
C ALA A 143 -15.12 3.00 -12.91
N ARG A 144 -16.09 2.39 -13.63
CA ARG A 144 -17.20 1.64 -13.01
C ARG A 144 -16.69 0.41 -12.26
N HIS A 145 -15.77 -0.35 -12.85
CA HIS A 145 -15.19 -1.52 -12.20
C HIS A 145 -14.31 -1.15 -11.00
N ILE A 146 -13.53 -0.08 -11.09
CA ILE A 146 -12.75 0.46 -9.96
C ILE A 146 -13.68 0.88 -8.82
N LYS A 147 -14.76 1.62 -9.12
CA LYS A 147 -15.74 2.02 -8.10
C LYS A 147 -16.35 0.81 -7.39
N ARG A 148 -16.69 -0.23 -8.15
CA ARG A 148 -17.19 -1.49 -7.59
C ARG A 148 -16.14 -2.18 -6.71
N LEU A 149 -14.90 -2.31 -7.19
CA LEU A 149 -13.79 -2.89 -6.41
C LEU A 149 -13.61 -2.20 -5.06
N LEU A 150 -13.62 -0.86 -5.05
CA LEU A 150 -13.47 -0.08 -3.82
C LEU A 150 -14.68 -0.22 -2.89
N ALA A 151 -15.88 -0.39 -3.43
CA ALA A 151 -17.07 -0.70 -2.64
C ALA A 151 -17.00 -2.10 -2.02
N ASP A 152 -16.57 -3.11 -2.80
CA ASP A 152 -16.40 -4.48 -2.34
C ASP A 152 -15.29 -4.59 -1.27
N ASP A 153 -14.21 -3.83 -1.42
CA ASP A 153 -13.12 -3.70 -0.44
C ASP A 153 -13.60 -3.06 0.88
N VAL A 154 -14.34 -1.94 0.80
CA VAL A 154 -14.96 -1.32 1.99
C VAL A 154 -15.94 -2.28 2.66
N GLY A 155 -16.80 -2.95 1.89
CA GLY A 155 -17.75 -3.92 2.42
C GLY A 155 -17.07 -5.11 3.10
N LEU A 156 -15.90 -5.54 2.62
CA LEU A 156 -15.09 -6.55 3.29
C LEU A 156 -14.60 -6.05 4.65
N VAL A 157 -14.03 -4.84 4.70
CA VAL A 157 -13.54 -4.26 5.96
C VAL A 157 -14.68 -4.10 6.96
N LEU A 158 -15.83 -3.57 6.54
CA LEU A 158 -17.00 -3.42 7.42
C LEU A 158 -17.38 -4.76 8.09
N ARG A 159 -17.53 -5.83 7.30
CA ARG A 159 -17.85 -7.18 7.82
C ARG A 159 -16.83 -7.71 8.82
N VAL A 160 -15.57 -7.32 8.72
CA VAL A 160 -14.53 -7.73 9.69
C VAL A 160 -14.63 -6.94 10.99
N PHE A 161 -14.93 -5.65 10.93
CA PHE A 161 -14.96 -4.79 12.12
C PHE A 161 -16.31 -4.77 12.85
N GLU A 162 -17.42 -5.00 12.16
CA GLU A 162 -18.77 -5.05 12.76
C GLU A 162 -18.86 -5.96 14.00
N PRO A 163 -18.35 -7.21 14.00
CA PRO A 163 -18.42 -8.08 15.17
C PRO A 163 -17.48 -7.69 16.32
N LEU A 164 -16.56 -6.75 16.09
CA LEU A 164 -15.58 -6.29 17.07
C LEU A 164 -16.04 -5.03 17.81
N VAL A 165 -17.09 -4.37 17.32
CA VAL A 165 -17.63 -3.15 17.91
C VAL A 165 -17.96 -3.36 19.39
N GLY A 166 -17.58 -2.39 20.22
CA GLY A 166 -17.77 -2.42 21.67
C GLY A 166 -16.75 -3.26 22.44
N ARG A 167 -15.98 -4.14 21.77
CA ARG A 167 -14.92 -4.93 22.42
C ARG A 167 -13.77 -4.02 22.86
N ARG A 168 -13.28 -4.25 24.08
CA ARG A 168 -12.17 -3.53 24.69
C ARG A 168 -11.04 -4.49 25.04
N LEU A 169 -9.80 -4.04 24.85
CA LEU A 169 -8.60 -4.77 25.20
C LEU A 169 -7.83 -3.97 26.24
N THR A 170 -7.32 -4.64 27.28
CA THR A 170 -6.45 -4.02 28.29
C THR A 170 -5.28 -4.93 28.58
N GLY A 171 -4.06 -4.38 28.52
CA GLY A 171 -2.85 -5.13 28.84
C GLY A 171 -1.61 -4.26 28.91
N ALA A 172 -0.47 -4.92 29.07
CA ALA A 172 0.82 -4.28 29.19
C ALA A 172 1.37 -3.90 27.81
N PHE A 173 1.71 -2.63 27.67
CA PHE A 173 2.43 -2.05 26.55
C PHE A 173 3.90 -1.90 26.92
N VAL A 174 4.77 -2.41 26.05
CA VAL A 174 6.22 -2.30 26.21
C VAL A 174 6.74 -1.13 25.40
N GLY A 175 7.39 -0.20 26.09
CA GLY A 175 7.99 0.99 25.51
C GLY A 175 8.10 2.13 26.51
N GLY A 176 9.14 2.95 26.35
CA GLY A 176 9.32 4.18 27.13
C GLY A 176 8.31 5.26 26.75
N ARG A 177 8.30 6.35 27.52
CA ARG A 177 7.41 7.51 27.27
C ARG A 177 7.56 8.10 25.86
N ASP A 178 8.81 8.22 25.39
CA ASP A 178 9.10 8.76 24.04
C ASP A 178 8.54 7.87 22.94
N GLU A 179 8.53 6.55 23.16
CA GLU A 179 7.96 5.59 22.21
C GLU A 179 6.43 5.67 22.18
N LEU A 180 5.76 5.83 23.32
CA LEU A 180 4.31 6.07 23.36
C LEU A 180 3.92 7.32 22.57
N VAL A 181 4.65 8.43 22.76
CA VAL A 181 4.40 9.68 22.05
C VAL A 181 4.62 9.49 20.55
N ARG A 182 5.72 8.86 20.14
CA ARG A 182 6.03 8.57 18.73
C ARG A 182 4.96 7.70 18.08
N LEU A 183 4.46 6.70 18.79
CA LEU A 183 3.41 5.79 18.33
C LEU A 183 2.01 6.39 18.48
N GLY A 184 1.88 7.54 19.13
CA GLY A 184 0.62 8.23 19.36
C GLY A 184 -0.31 7.48 20.32
N VAL A 185 0.23 6.68 21.23
CA VAL A 185 -0.54 5.95 22.26
C VAL A 185 -0.92 6.93 23.38
N VAL A 186 -1.96 7.72 23.13
CA VAL A 186 -2.44 8.79 24.01
C VAL A 186 -3.97 8.70 24.09
N PRO A 187 -4.60 8.81 25.26
CA PRO A 187 -6.06 8.74 25.37
C PRO A 187 -6.79 9.66 24.37
N GLY A 188 -7.82 9.12 23.71
CA GLY A 188 -8.60 9.80 22.67
C GLY A 188 -7.97 9.75 21.26
N SER A 189 -6.78 9.17 21.10
CA SER A 189 -6.15 8.99 19.79
C SER A 189 -6.59 7.68 19.12
N VAL A 190 -6.36 7.59 17.81
CA VAL A 190 -6.43 6.33 17.06
C VAL A 190 -5.01 5.87 16.77
N VAL A 191 -4.69 4.65 17.18
CA VAL A 191 -3.45 3.94 16.87
C VAL A 191 -3.73 2.84 15.85
N HIS A 192 -2.69 2.38 15.16
CA HIS A 192 -2.82 1.36 14.12
C HIS A 192 -1.92 0.19 14.46
N ALA A 193 -2.48 -1.00 14.62
CA ALA A 193 -1.74 -2.21 14.92
C ALA A 193 -1.57 -3.10 13.67
N ASP A 194 -0.42 -3.77 13.55
CA ASP A 194 -0.21 -4.80 12.53
C ASP A 194 -0.67 -6.19 13.00
N THR A 195 -0.62 -7.17 12.08
CA THR A 195 -0.98 -8.56 12.39
C THR A 195 -0.14 -9.16 13.52
N SER A 196 1.13 -8.76 13.66
CA SER A 196 2.02 -9.31 14.69
C SER A 196 1.62 -8.84 16.10
N PHE A 197 1.24 -7.57 16.25
CA PHE A 197 0.67 -7.07 17.50
C PHE A 197 -0.65 -7.77 17.81
N MET A 198 -1.56 -7.81 16.82
CA MET A 198 -2.87 -8.44 16.99
C MET A 198 -2.80 -9.92 17.32
N SER A 199 -1.82 -10.66 16.79
CA SER A 199 -1.62 -12.08 17.16
C SER A 199 -1.28 -12.30 18.63
N ILE A 200 -0.71 -11.30 19.30
CA ILE A 200 -0.42 -11.35 20.73
C ILE A 200 -1.67 -10.90 21.52
N VAL A 201 -2.22 -9.74 21.18
CA VAL A 201 -3.24 -9.10 22.03
C VAL A 201 -4.66 -9.65 21.82
N ASP A 202 -5.03 -10.01 20.59
CA ASP A 202 -6.37 -10.51 20.24
C ASP A 202 -6.37 -11.36 18.96
N GLU A 203 -5.77 -12.56 19.03
CA GLU A 203 -5.69 -13.49 17.89
C GLU A 203 -7.06 -13.81 17.26
N ALA A 204 -8.13 -13.85 18.07
CA ALA A 204 -9.47 -14.17 17.61
C ALA A 204 -10.11 -13.07 16.72
N ALA A 205 -9.52 -11.87 16.70
CA ALA A 205 -9.94 -10.78 15.81
C ALA A 205 -9.14 -10.76 14.49
N LEU A 206 -8.18 -11.66 14.30
CA LEU A 206 -7.41 -11.73 13.07
C LEU A 206 -8.30 -12.16 11.91
N ALA A 207 -8.13 -11.44 10.79
CA ALA A 207 -8.75 -11.74 9.52
C ALA A 207 -7.64 -11.76 8.45
N PRO A 208 -7.56 -12.79 7.59
CA PRO A 208 -6.51 -12.91 6.58
C PRO A 208 -6.42 -11.68 5.66
N ASP A 209 -7.58 -11.10 5.34
CA ASP A 209 -7.72 -9.98 4.41
C ASP A 209 -7.46 -8.61 5.06
N VAL A 210 -7.19 -8.52 6.36
CA VAL A 210 -6.89 -7.24 7.04
C VAL A 210 -5.41 -7.18 7.41
N ALA A 211 -4.77 -6.06 7.08
CA ALA A 211 -3.36 -5.82 7.41
C ALA A 211 -3.15 -4.97 8.65
N VAL A 212 -4.10 -4.08 8.93
CA VAL A 212 -3.98 -3.01 9.91
C VAL A 212 -5.29 -2.90 10.69
N TRP A 213 -5.18 -2.83 12.02
CA TRP A 213 -6.30 -2.65 12.94
C TRP A 213 -6.24 -1.27 13.57
N PRO A 214 -7.14 -0.33 13.22
CA PRO A 214 -7.25 0.92 13.92
C PRO A 214 -7.97 0.69 15.26
N LEU A 215 -7.38 1.20 16.34
CA LEU A 215 -7.86 1.06 17.70
C LEU A 215 -7.90 2.44 18.36
N GLU A 216 -8.95 2.73 19.11
CA GLU A 216 -9.02 3.92 19.95
C GLU A 216 -8.30 3.66 21.26
N VAL A 217 -7.42 4.57 21.66
CA VAL A 217 -6.77 4.53 22.98
C VAL A 217 -7.74 5.14 23.99
N LEU A 218 -8.26 4.32 24.90
CA LEU A 218 -9.18 4.76 25.94
C LEU A 218 -8.44 5.27 27.18
N ASP A 219 -7.34 4.61 27.54
CA ASP A 219 -6.56 4.93 28.72
C ASP A 219 -5.11 4.45 28.57
N CYS A 220 -4.19 5.12 29.24
CA CYS A 220 -2.77 4.78 29.28
C CYS A 220 -2.17 5.25 30.60
N ALA A 221 -1.84 4.31 31.47
CA ALA A 221 -1.27 4.59 32.79
C ALA A 221 0.10 3.92 32.95
N PRO A 222 1.09 4.58 33.58
CA PRO A 222 2.38 3.95 33.88
C PRO A 222 2.20 2.81 34.89
N ALA A 223 2.94 1.72 34.71
CA ALA A 223 2.94 0.54 35.57
C ALA A 223 4.33 -0.12 35.62
N GLY A 224 5.16 0.31 36.60
CA GLY A 224 6.56 -0.11 36.68
C GLY A 224 7.35 0.36 35.45
N ASP A 225 8.04 -0.57 34.79
CA ASP A 225 8.80 -0.32 33.56
C ASP A 225 7.94 -0.40 32.27
N ALA A 226 6.63 -0.60 32.42
CA ALA A 226 5.67 -0.71 31.32
C ALA A 226 4.51 0.28 31.49
N HIS A 227 3.57 0.23 30.55
CA HIS A 227 2.32 1.00 30.63
C HIS A 227 1.13 0.06 30.52
N VAL A 228 0.12 0.24 31.36
CA VAL A 228 -1.17 -0.42 31.15
C VAL A 228 -1.95 0.43 30.17
N VAL A 229 -2.23 -0.14 29.01
CA VAL A 229 -2.96 0.53 27.94
C VAL A 229 -4.29 -0.15 27.75
N LYS A 230 -5.34 0.66 27.64
CA LYS A 230 -6.69 0.23 27.30
C LYS A 230 -7.05 0.76 25.93
N VAL A 231 -7.45 -0.14 25.04
CA VAL A 231 -7.90 0.20 23.70
C VAL A 231 -9.29 -0.36 23.42
N ALA A 232 -9.98 0.24 22.45
CA ALA A 232 -11.23 -0.27 21.91
C ALA A 232 -11.13 -0.41 20.40
N TYR A 233 -11.86 -1.39 19.87
CA TYR A 233 -12.16 -1.38 18.44
C TYR A 233 -13.08 -0.22 18.12
N LEU A 234 -12.78 0.47 17.01
CA LEU A 234 -13.65 1.52 16.50
C LEU A 234 -14.96 0.94 15.97
N GLU A 235 -16.01 1.77 15.94
CA GLU A 235 -17.18 1.53 15.09
C GLU A 235 -16.73 1.19 13.66
N ALA A 236 -17.40 0.25 12.99
CA ALA A 236 -16.94 -0.30 11.71
C ALA A 236 -16.70 0.79 10.65
N GLU A 237 -17.62 1.76 10.52
CA GLU A 237 -17.42 2.89 9.62
C GLU A 237 -16.27 3.81 10.05
N ALA A 238 -16.06 3.99 11.35
CA ALA A 238 -14.97 4.78 11.88
C ALA A 238 -13.62 4.09 11.61
N ALA A 239 -13.56 2.75 11.68
CA ALA A 239 -12.40 1.97 11.26
C ALA A 239 -12.09 2.16 9.78
N VAL A 240 -13.10 2.09 8.90
CA VAL A 240 -12.94 2.39 7.46
C VAL A 240 -12.41 3.80 7.25
N ARG A 241 -12.96 4.80 7.95
CA ARG A 241 -12.48 6.20 7.87
C ARG A 241 -11.04 6.34 8.34
N ALA A 242 -10.66 5.68 9.44
CA ALA A 242 -9.29 5.70 9.97
C ALA A 242 -8.30 5.08 8.96
N LEU A 243 -8.63 3.91 8.41
CA LEU A 243 -7.81 3.24 7.39
C LEU A 243 -7.67 4.10 6.12
N LYS A 244 -8.76 4.69 5.61
CA LYS A 244 -8.70 5.61 4.46
C LYS A 244 -7.78 6.79 4.72
N ARG A 245 -7.90 7.44 5.90
CA ARG A 245 -7.04 8.56 6.29
C ARG A 245 -5.57 8.16 6.37
N ARG A 246 -5.27 6.95 6.86
CA ARG A 246 -3.91 6.40 6.86
C ARG A 246 -3.40 6.17 5.44
N GLN A 247 -4.21 5.53 4.59
CA GLN A 247 -3.83 5.17 3.23
C GLN A 247 -3.55 6.41 2.35
N MET A 248 -4.29 7.50 2.57
CA MET A 248 -4.14 8.79 1.87
C MET A 248 -2.84 9.53 2.21
N ARG A 249 -2.14 9.18 3.30
CA ARG A 249 -0.85 9.76 3.63
C ARG A 249 0.28 9.04 2.91
N ASP A 250 1.33 9.79 2.59
CA ASP A 250 2.60 9.24 2.11
C ASP A 250 3.14 8.24 3.13
N GLU A 251 3.79 7.18 2.64
CA GLU A 251 4.24 6.06 3.47
C GLU A 251 5.14 6.51 4.64
N GLU A 252 6.04 7.47 4.37
CA GLU A 252 6.94 8.10 5.35
C GLU A 252 6.20 8.95 6.40
N GLN A 253 5.01 9.46 6.08
CA GLN A 253 4.21 10.32 6.96
C GLN A 253 3.13 9.55 7.73
N ARG A 254 3.01 8.24 7.51
CA ARG A 254 2.06 7.40 8.24
C ARG A 254 2.57 7.21 9.67
N GLN A 255 1.67 7.34 10.64
CA GLN A 255 1.93 6.93 12.02
C GLN A 255 2.51 5.50 12.02
N PRO A 256 3.60 5.21 12.75
CA PRO A 256 4.13 3.85 12.77
C PRO A 256 3.11 2.86 13.33
N LEU A 257 3.20 1.59 12.92
CA LEU A 257 2.31 0.55 13.41
C LEU A 257 2.75 0.06 14.78
N LEU A 258 1.79 -0.29 15.64
CA LEU A 258 2.06 -1.15 16.79
C LEU A 258 2.41 -2.54 16.27
N THR A 259 3.50 -3.10 16.79
CA THR A 259 4.03 -4.41 16.38
C THR A 259 4.19 -5.33 17.59
N LYS A 260 4.57 -6.58 17.39
CA LYS A 260 4.87 -7.52 18.49
C LYS A 260 5.87 -6.99 19.54
N ALA A 261 6.71 -6.01 19.20
CA ALA A 261 7.65 -5.41 20.15
C ALA A 261 6.94 -4.57 21.23
N ASN A 262 5.69 -4.17 20.98
CA ASN A 262 4.94 -3.25 21.84
C ASN A 262 3.92 -3.96 22.76
N ALA A 263 3.79 -5.28 22.67
CA ALA A 263 2.87 -6.06 23.50
C ALA A 263 3.56 -7.28 24.07
N VAL A 264 3.27 -7.56 25.34
CA VAL A 264 3.63 -8.80 26.02
C VAL A 264 2.34 -9.46 26.48
N ASP A 265 2.28 -10.77 26.30
CA ASP A 265 1.16 -11.64 26.66
C ASP A 265 -0.19 -11.24 26.05
N ARG A 266 -1.17 -12.11 26.25
CA ARG A 266 -2.52 -11.88 25.76
C ARG A 266 -3.22 -10.81 26.59
N TRP A 267 -3.80 -9.82 25.93
CA TRP A 267 -4.55 -8.76 26.60
C TRP A 267 -5.93 -9.25 27.03
N SER A 268 -6.39 -8.74 28.17
CA SER A 268 -7.72 -9.04 28.70
C SER A 268 -8.80 -8.43 27.81
N ARG A 269 -9.87 -9.20 27.56
CA ARG A 269 -11.01 -8.77 26.73
C ARG A 269 -12.20 -8.43 27.63
N ARG A 270 -12.88 -7.33 27.33
CA ARG A 270 -14.16 -6.97 27.96
C ARG A 270 -15.14 -6.43 26.93
#